data_AF-A0A946F8Z0-F1
#
_entry.id   AF-A0A946F8Z0-F1
#
_cell.length_a   1.000
_cell.length_b   1.000
_cell.length_c   1.000
_cell.angle_alpha   90.00
_cell.angle_beta   90.00
_cell.angle_gamma   90.00
#
_symmetry.space_group_name_H-M   'P 1'
#
loop_
_entity.id
_entity.type
_entity.pdbx_description
1 polymer ?
#
loop_
_entity_poly.entity_id
_entity_poly.type
_entity_poly.pdbx_seq_one_letter_code
_entity_poly.pdbx_strand_id
1 'polypeptide(L)'
;MESRIIFGRHGIYLDDVMFAWTLTDGVLWLKADDLNRELYLDGGARAFTYKRQGKAIAMSYHSVPDVIWTDRAELISWAESAFAAAKRNKQKQR
;
A
#
# COMPACT_ATOMS: atom_id res chain seq x y z
N MET A 1 -11.26 -8.33 -9.61
CA MET A 1 -10.94 -7.34 -8.55
C MET A 1 -12.22 -7.06 -7.79
N GLU A 2 -12.26 -7.39 -6.51
CA GLU A 2 -13.38 -7.00 -5.64
C GLU A 2 -12.92 -5.83 -4.78
N SER A 3 -13.68 -4.74 -4.76
CA SER A 3 -13.46 -3.61 -3.85
C SER A 3 -14.49 -3.68 -2.72
N ARG A 4 -14.03 -3.57 -1.47
CA ARG A 4 -14.89 -3.52 -0.29
C ARG A 4 -14.61 -2.22 0.45
N ILE A 5 -15.68 -1.50 0.83
CA ILE A 5 -15.57 -0.28 1.64
C ILE A 5 -15.36 -0.71 3.08
N ILE A 6 -14.24 -0.29 3.68
CA ILE A 6 -13.91 -0.60 5.07
C ILE A 6 -13.35 0.67 5.68
N PHE A 7 -13.95 1.13 6.79
CA PHE A 7 -13.60 2.40 7.44
C PHE A 7 -13.77 3.66 6.58
N GLY A 8 -14.77 3.69 5.68
CA GLY A 8 -14.98 4.84 4.78
C GLY A 8 -13.83 5.04 3.77
N ARG A 9 -13.01 4.01 3.58
CA ARG A 9 -11.88 3.92 2.66
C ARG A 9 -12.15 2.78 1.69
N HIS A 10 -11.74 2.90 0.43
CA HIS A 10 -11.87 1.78 -0.52
C HIS A 10 -10.68 0.86 -0.31
N GLY A 11 -10.91 -0.29 0.31
CA GLY A 11 -9.92 -1.35 0.39
C GLY A 11 -9.90 -2.10 -0.93
N ILE A 12 -8.70 -2.31 -1.48
CA ILE A 12 -8.48 -3.07 -2.70
C ILE A 12 -8.01 -4.47 -2.31
N TYR A 13 -8.79 -5.45 -2.73
CA TYR A 13 -8.58 -6.85 -2.42
C TYR A 13 -8.29 -7.64 -3.68
N LEU A 14 -7.35 -8.58 -3.54
CA LEU A 14 -7.09 -9.62 -4.53
C LEU A 14 -6.91 -10.94 -3.76
N ASP A 15 -7.60 -12.00 -4.15
CA ASP A 15 -7.57 -13.31 -3.46
C ASP A 15 -7.77 -13.24 -1.93
N ASP A 16 -8.70 -12.40 -1.47
CA ASP A 16 -8.98 -12.21 -0.03
C ASP A 16 -7.76 -11.65 0.74
N VAL A 17 -6.86 -10.98 0.03
CA VAL A 17 -5.67 -10.29 0.56
C VAL A 17 -5.83 -8.79 0.29
N MET A 18 -5.87 -8.00 1.36
CA MET A 18 -5.81 -6.54 1.27
C MET A 18 -4.37 -6.14 0.97
N PHE A 19 -4.13 -5.60 -0.22
CA PHE A 19 -2.79 -5.14 -0.62
C PHE A 19 -2.71 -3.63 -0.84
N ALA A 20 -3.86 -2.97 -1.00
CA ALA A 20 -3.92 -1.54 -1.18
C ALA A 20 -5.21 -0.96 -0.60
N TRP A 21 -5.21 0.34 -0.36
CA TRP A 21 -6.38 1.10 0.05
C TRP A 21 -6.26 2.55 -0.38
N THR A 22 -7.39 3.17 -0.66
CA THR A 22 -7.45 4.61 -0.93
C THR A 22 -8.11 5.33 0.23
N LEU A 23 -7.55 6.48 0.59
CA LEU A 23 -8.16 7.41 1.51
C LEU A 23 -9.20 8.28 0.78
N THR A 24 -10.02 9.01 1.55
CA THR A 24 -11.01 9.96 1.02
C THR A 24 -10.38 11.17 0.32
N ASP A 25 -9.08 11.40 0.50
CA ASP A 25 -8.30 12.43 -0.21
C ASP A 25 -7.82 11.97 -1.61
N GLY A 26 -8.15 10.75 -2.02
CA GLY A 26 -7.74 10.18 -3.30
C GLY A 26 -6.34 9.55 -3.32
N VAL A 27 -5.61 9.57 -2.19
CA VAL A 27 -4.27 8.99 -2.12
C VAL A 27 -4.37 7.47 -2.05
N LEU A 28 -3.74 6.80 -3.02
CA LEU A 28 -3.55 5.36 -3.02
C LEU A 28 -2.36 4.98 -2.15
N TRP A 29 -2.60 4.08 -1.22
CA TRP A 29 -1.61 3.53 -0.32
C TRP A 29 -1.44 2.05 -0.60
N LEU A 30 -0.19 1.64 -0.85
CA LEU A 30 0.18 0.28 -1.17
C LEU A 30 0.88 -0.38 0.00
N LYS A 31 0.61 -1.66 0.22
CA LYS A 31 1.26 -2.42 1.29
C LYS A 31 2.73 -2.65 0.95
N ALA A 32 3.60 -2.34 1.91
CA ALA A 32 5.02 -2.57 1.80
C ALA A 32 5.51 -3.63 2.79
N ASP A 33 6.64 -4.24 2.46
CA ASP A 33 7.48 -5.05 3.33
C ASP A 33 8.95 -4.71 3.08
N ASP A 34 9.87 -5.39 3.75
CA ASP A 34 11.30 -5.10 3.64
C ASP A 34 11.86 -5.29 2.23
N LEU A 35 11.18 -6.02 1.34
CA LEU A 35 11.64 -6.31 -0.03
C LEU A 35 11.20 -5.26 -1.04
N ASN A 36 10.01 -4.66 -0.88
CA ASN A 36 9.49 -3.67 -1.83
C ASN A 36 9.54 -2.23 -1.29
N ARG A 37 9.94 -2.03 -0.02
CA ARG A 37 10.04 -0.70 0.58
C ARG A 37 11.00 0.21 -0.19
N GLU A 38 12.13 -0.32 -0.62
CA GLU A 38 13.14 0.47 -1.34
C GLU A 38 12.61 0.94 -2.70
N LEU A 39 11.89 0.08 -3.44
CA LEU A 39 11.22 0.46 -4.69
C LEU A 39 10.30 1.67 -4.50
N TYR A 40 9.51 1.68 -3.43
CA TYR A 40 8.62 2.80 -3.15
C TYR A 40 9.38 4.06 -2.74
N LEU A 41 10.42 3.93 -1.91
CA LEU A 41 11.23 5.08 -1.50
C LEU A 41 11.96 5.71 -2.69
N ASP A 42 12.46 4.90 -3.62
CA ASP A 42 13.17 5.36 -4.82
C ASP A 42 12.24 6.15 -5.76
N GLY A 43 11.00 5.69 -5.96
CA GLY A 43 10.00 6.45 -6.70
C GLY A 43 9.33 7.57 -5.89
N GLY A 44 9.88 7.96 -4.73
CA GLY A 44 9.43 9.12 -3.96
C GLY A 44 8.17 8.90 -3.12
N ALA A 45 7.80 7.65 -2.84
CA ALA A 45 6.67 7.33 -1.97
C ALA A 45 6.93 7.76 -0.52
N ARG A 46 5.86 8.17 0.16
CA ARG A 46 5.91 8.50 1.59
C ARG A 46 5.37 7.33 2.39
N ALA A 47 6.06 6.95 3.46
CA ALA A 47 5.57 5.96 4.39
C ALA A 47 4.39 6.54 5.21
N PHE A 48 3.32 5.76 5.37
CA PHE A 48 2.18 6.14 6.18
C PHE A 48 2.61 6.16 7.64
N THR A 49 2.64 7.32 8.26
CA THR A 49 2.90 7.45 9.69
C THR A 49 1.64 7.92 10.40
N TYR A 50 1.26 7.25 11.49
CA TYR A 50 0.18 7.72 12.34
C TYR A 50 0.67 7.86 13.78
N LYS A 51 0.14 8.85 14.50
CA LYS A 51 0.46 9.02 15.91
C LYS A 51 -0.42 8.12 16.76
N ARG A 52 0.18 7.22 17.53
CA ARG A 52 -0.49 6.41 18.56
C ARG A 52 0.15 6.71 19.91
N GLN A 53 -0.64 7.18 20.87
CA GLN A 53 -0.17 7.52 22.22
C GLN A 53 1.09 8.42 22.23
N GLY A 54 1.09 9.47 21.39
CA GLY A 54 2.21 10.41 21.29
C GLY A 54 3.44 9.90 20.51
N LYS A 55 3.48 8.62 20.10
CA LYS A 55 4.55 8.06 19.26
C LYS A 55 4.11 7.98 17.80
N ALA A 56 4.97 8.42 16.89
CA ALA A 56 4.76 8.21 15.45
C ALA A 56 5.09 6.75 15.12
N ILE A 57 4.08 5.99 14.67
CA ILE A 57 4.23 4.62 14.20
C ILE A 57 4.18 4.67 12.68
N ALA A 58 5.30 4.32 12.04
CA ALA A 58 5.33 4.04 10.61
C ALA A 58 4.63 2.70 10.35
N MET A 59 3.59 2.72 9.54
CA MET A 59 3.00 1.50 9.01
C MET A 59 3.71 1.08 7.74
N SER A 60 3.63 -0.21 7.42
CA SER A 60 4.10 -0.79 6.16
C SER A 60 3.12 -0.47 5.02
N TYR A 61 2.81 0.81 4.84
CA TYR A 61 2.02 1.33 3.73
C TYR A 61 2.72 2.56 3.15
N HIS A 62 2.79 2.65 1.83
CA HIS A 62 3.47 3.73 1.12
C HIS A 62 2.51 4.39 0.13
N SER A 63 2.56 5.72 0.03
CA SER A 63 1.70 6.49 -0.88
C SER A 63 2.23 6.40 -2.31
N VAL A 64 1.34 6.27 -3.29
CA VAL A 64 1.70 6.39 -4.71
C VAL A 64 1.76 7.87 -5.09
N PRO A 65 2.94 8.40 -5.49
CA PRO A 65 3.05 9.77 -5.95
C PRO A 65 2.49 9.93 -7.37
N ASP A 66 2.11 11.16 -7.73
CA ASP A 66 1.43 11.49 -9.00
C ASP A 66 2.27 11.14 -10.25
N VAL A 67 3.61 11.18 -10.10
CA VAL A 67 4.54 10.77 -11.16
C VAL A 67 4.35 9.31 -11.58
N ILE A 68 4.07 8.43 -10.62
CA ILE A 68 3.81 7.00 -10.85
C ILE A 68 2.42 6.79 -11.44
N TRP A 69 1.45 7.67 -11.15
CA TRP A 69 0.14 7.63 -11.79
C TRP A 69 0.22 7.91 -13.30
N THR A 70 1.23 8.65 -13.73
CA THR A 70 1.47 8.95 -15.15
C THR A 70 2.12 7.75 -15.88
N ASP A 71 2.87 6.91 -15.16
CA ASP A 71 3.45 5.67 -15.69
C ASP A 71 2.63 4.43 -15.28
N ARG A 72 1.79 3.96 -16.20
CA ARG A 72 0.95 2.78 -15.99
C ARG A 72 1.76 1.51 -15.71
N ALA A 73 2.91 1.33 -16.36
CA ALA A 73 3.73 0.13 -16.17
C ALA A 73 4.34 0.11 -14.77
N GLU A 74 4.80 1.27 -14.30
CA GLU A 74 5.35 1.43 -12.96
C GLU A 74 4.27 1.24 -11.89
N LEU A 75 3.07 1.82 -12.09
CA LEU A 75 1.92 1.63 -11.21
C LEU A 75 1.53 0.15 -11.07
N ILE A 76 1.53 -0.60 -12.18
CA ILE A 76 1.24 -2.05 -12.17
C ILE A 76 2.33 -2.79 -11.39
N SER A 77 3.60 -2.51 -11.67
CA SER A 77 4.74 -3.12 -10.95
C SER A 77 4.66 -2.88 -9.43
N TRP A 78 4.26 -1.66 -9.04
CA TRP A 78 4.06 -1.30 -7.65
C TRP A 78 2.90 -2.07 -7.01
N ALA A 79 1.78 -2.20 -7.72
CA ALA A 79 0.61 -2.96 -7.26
C ALA A 79 0.90 -4.47 -7.12
N GLU A 80 1.62 -5.05 -8.09
CA GLU A 80 2.06 -6.46 -8.04
C GLU A 80 3.01 -6.69 -6.85
N SER A 81 3.96 -5.77 -6.66
CA SER A 81 4.89 -5.81 -5.53
C SER A 81 4.15 -5.70 -4.19
N ALA A 82 3.13 -4.85 -4.11
CA ALA A 82 2.30 -4.69 -2.92
C ALA A 82 1.50 -5.96 -2.61
N PHE A 83 0.93 -6.58 -3.66
CA PHE A 83 0.21 -7.83 -3.54
C PHE A 83 1.11 -8.97 -3.06
N ALA A 84 2.32 -9.08 -3.61
CA ALA A 84 3.31 -10.06 -3.17
C ALA A 84 3.68 -9.86 -1.67
N ALA A 85 3.90 -8.62 -1.24
CA ALA A 85 4.15 -8.30 0.17
C ALA A 85 2.96 -8.62 1.08
N ALA A 86 1.74 -8.35 0.63
CA ALA A 86 0.53 -8.66 1.36
C ALA A 86 0.32 -10.18 1.51
N LYS A 87 0.59 -10.95 0.46
CA LYS A 87 0.54 -12.42 0.46
C LYS A 87 1.56 -13.01 1.44
N ARG A 88 2.80 -12.51 1.44
CA ARG A 88 3.85 -12.90 2.40
C ARG A 88 3.42 -12.62 3.84
N ASN A 89 2.84 -11.44 4.09
CA ASN A 89 2.33 -11.08 5.42
C ASN A 89 1.19 -12.00 5.89
N LYS A 90 0.24 -12.36 5.00
CA LYS A 90 -0.85 -13.30 5.33
C LYS A 90 -0.30 -14.69 5.65
N GLN A 91 0.76 -15.13 4.97
CA GLN A 91 1.41 -16.41 5.24
C GLN A 91 2.18 -16.42 6.56
N LYS A 92 2.80 -15.28 6.94
CA LYS A 92 3.50 -15.11 8.23
C LYS A 92 2.58 -15.09 9.45
N GLN A 93 1.28 -14.92 9.24
CA GLN A 93 0.26 -14.78 10.28
C GLN A 93 -0.58 -16.07 10.47
N ARG A 94 -0.25 -17.13 9.73
CA ARG A 94 -0.73 -18.50 9.91
C ARG A 94 0.30 -19.32 10.68
#